data_AF-A0A328DRM6-F1
#
_entry.id   AF-A0A328DRM6-F1
#
_cell.length_a   1.000
_cell.length_b   1.000
_cell.length_c   1.000
_cell.angle_alpha   90.00
_cell.angle_beta   90.00
_cell.angle_gamma   90.00
#
_symmetry.space_group_name_H-M   'P 1'
#
loop_
_entity.id
_entity.type
_entity.pdbx_description
1 polymer ?
#
loop_
_entity_poly.entity_id
_entity_poly.type
_entity_poly.pdbx_seq_one_letter_code
_entity_poly.pdbx_strand_id
1 'polypeptide(L)'
;MLKVQYRMHPAISHFPNLSFYNNQVMDAPNVRNKTHEREYLPGKMFGLYSFISLPNGNEELDSFGGSRRNMVEVDLVIKIVQNLFESWHIEKKNKEKTMGNELSIGIISPYTAQVVAIKDKIGRKYDNLNGFAIKVKSIDGFQGGEEDIIILSTVRSNSALFMDIGK
;
A
#
# COMPACT_ATOMS: atom_id res chain seq x y z
N MET A 1 -27.57 -0.45 -5.08
CA MET A 1 -26.15 -0.83 -4.92
C MET A 1 -25.54 -1.03 -6.30
N LEU A 2 -24.38 -0.41 -6.58
CA LEU A 2 -23.63 -0.64 -7.81
C LEU A 2 -23.05 -2.07 -7.79
N LYS A 3 -23.18 -2.79 -8.89
CA LYS A 3 -22.81 -4.22 -8.99
C LYS A 3 -21.47 -4.48 -9.69
N VAL A 4 -20.78 -3.44 -10.16
CA VAL A 4 -19.54 -3.60 -10.94
C VAL A 4 -18.48 -2.64 -10.43
N GLN A 5 -17.25 -3.13 -10.25
CA GLN A 5 -16.07 -2.33 -9.89
C GLN A 5 -15.11 -2.25 -11.09
N TYR A 6 -14.49 -1.08 -11.27
CA TYR A 6 -13.69 -0.73 -12.45
C TYR A 6 -12.24 -0.36 -12.11
N ARG A 7 -11.81 -0.57 -10.85
CA ARG A 7 -10.55 -0.02 -10.33
C ARG A 7 -9.56 -1.09 -9.89
N MET A 8 -9.99 -1.97 -8.98
CA MET A 8 -9.12 -2.95 -8.34
C MET A 8 -8.86 -4.13 -9.27
N HIS A 9 -7.63 -4.64 -9.27
CA HIS A 9 -7.35 -5.95 -9.84
C HIS A 9 -8.19 -7.02 -9.12
N PRO A 10 -8.70 -8.06 -9.81
CA PRO A 10 -9.53 -9.12 -9.21
C PRO A 10 -8.94 -9.70 -7.91
N ALA A 11 -7.63 -9.96 -7.88
CA ALA A 11 -6.92 -10.45 -6.70
C ALA A 11 -7.05 -9.53 -5.46
N ILE A 12 -7.10 -8.21 -5.66
CA ILE A 12 -7.30 -7.23 -4.57
C ILE A 12 -8.78 -7.15 -4.20
N SER A 13 -9.67 -7.10 -5.19
CA SER A 13 -11.12 -6.95 -4.97
C SER A 13 -11.77 -8.17 -4.29
N HIS A 14 -11.13 -9.33 -4.37
CA HIS A 14 -11.66 -10.60 -3.87
C HIS A 14 -12.02 -10.54 -2.38
N PHE A 15 -11.07 -10.10 -1.53
CA PHE A 15 -11.29 -9.99 -0.09
C PHE A 15 -12.45 -9.05 0.28
N PRO A 16 -12.50 -7.76 -0.15
CA PRO A 16 -13.59 -6.88 0.22
C PRO A 16 -14.94 -7.33 -0.35
N ASN A 17 -14.97 -7.94 -1.55
CA ASN A 17 -16.20 -8.46 -2.15
C ASN A 17 -16.79 -9.62 -1.33
N LEU A 18 -15.93 -10.55 -0.91
CA LEU A 18 -16.31 -11.65 -0.02
C LEU A 18 -16.78 -11.14 1.34
N SER A 19 -16.00 -10.27 1.97
CA SER A 19 -16.20 -9.85 3.37
C SER A 19 -17.36 -8.87 3.57
N PHE A 20 -17.67 -8.02 2.58
CA PHE A 20 -18.62 -6.92 2.77
C PHE A 20 -19.79 -6.93 1.79
N TYR A 21 -19.69 -7.71 0.70
CA TYR A 21 -20.64 -7.63 -0.41
C TYR A 21 -21.18 -8.99 -0.87
N ASN A 22 -20.97 -10.07 -0.10
CA ASN A 22 -21.47 -11.42 -0.39
C ASN A 22 -21.16 -11.89 -1.83
N ASN A 23 -19.99 -11.52 -2.36
CA ASN A 23 -19.57 -11.79 -3.75
C ASN A 23 -20.51 -11.23 -4.85
N GLN A 24 -21.30 -10.19 -4.54
CA GLN A 24 -22.26 -9.60 -5.47
C GLN A 24 -21.66 -8.51 -6.38
N VAL A 25 -20.42 -8.09 -6.15
CA VAL A 25 -19.73 -7.12 -6.99
C VAL A 25 -18.91 -7.85 -8.07
N MET A 26 -19.04 -7.42 -9.32
CA MET A 26 -18.33 -8.00 -10.45
C MET A 26 -17.16 -7.12 -10.87
N ASP A 27 -16.10 -7.73 -11.38
CA ASP A 27 -14.97 -7.02 -11.97
C ASP A 27 -15.25 -6.68 -13.43
N ALA A 28 -15.04 -5.43 -13.80
CA ALA A 28 -15.16 -4.97 -15.18
C ALA A 28 -14.03 -5.55 -16.08
N PRO A 29 -14.22 -5.57 -17.42
CA PRO A 29 -13.21 -6.09 -18.33
C PRO A 29 -11.86 -5.36 -18.26
N ASN A 30 -11.84 -4.06 -17.94
CA ASN A 30 -10.61 -3.27 -17.91
C ASN A 30 -9.63 -3.76 -16.84
N VAL A 31 -10.12 -4.19 -15.68
CA VAL A 31 -9.27 -4.66 -14.56
C VAL A 31 -8.84 -6.12 -14.69
N ARG A 32 -9.40 -6.86 -15.65
CA ARG A 32 -9.05 -8.25 -15.97
C ARG A 32 -8.01 -8.37 -17.08
N ASN A 33 -7.64 -7.26 -17.72
CA ASN A 33 -6.68 -7.28 -18.80
C ASN A 33 -5.27 -7.49 -18.24
N LYS A 34 -4.44 -8.28 -18.92
CA LYS A 34 -3.01 -8.46 -18.58
C LYS A 34 -2.24 -7.14 -18.54
N THR A 35 -2.66 -6.12 -19.29
CA THR A 35 -2.05 -4.79 -19.20
C THR A 35 -2.33 -4.06 -17.88
N HIS A 36 -3.31 -4.53 -17.12
CA HIS A 36 -3.62 -4.05 -15.77
C HIS A 36 -2.74 -4.74 -14.71
N GLU A 37 -2.12 -5.87 -15.05
CA GLU A 37 -1.11 -6.53 -14.23
C GLU A 37 0.23 -5.80 -14.44
N ARG A 38 0.66 -5.04 -13.43
CA ARG A 38 1.99 -4.40 -13.39
C ARG A 38 2.82 -5.02 -12.28
N GLU A 39 4.05 -5.42 -12.61
CA GLU A 39 5.02 -5.91 -11.64
C GLU A 39 5.97 -4.77 -11.26
N TYR A 40 5.73 -4.14 -10.12
CA TYR A 40 6.49 -2.96 -9.68
C TYR A 40 7.80 -3.30 -8.97
N LEU A 41 7.86 -4.48 -8.36
CA LEU A 41 9.04 -5.01 -7.69
C LEU A 41 9.17 -6.50 -8.01
N PRO A 42 10.39 -7.01 -8.20
CA PRO A 42 10.60 -8.42 -8.45
C PRO A 42 10.33 -9.25 -7.19
N GLY A 43 9.72 -10.42 -7.38
CA GLY A 43 9.62 -11.45 -6.37
C GLY A 43 8.22 -11.61 -5.77
N LYS A 44 7.91 -12.86 -5.38
CA LYS A 44 6.57 -13.27 -4.94
C LYS A 44 6.02 -12.50 -3.74
N MET A 45 6.89 -11.89 -2.93
CA MET A 45 6.49 -11.09 -1.76
C MET A 45 5.84 -9.74 -2.13
N PHE A 46 6.00 -9.27 -3.38
CA PHE A 46 5.45 -8.01 -3.87
C PHE A 46 4.36 -8.23 -4.94
N GLY A 47 3.68 -9.38 -4.87
CA GLY A 47 2.54 -9.66 -5.73
C GLY A 47 1.39 -8.68 -5.52
N LEU A 48 0.41 -8.72 -6.43
CA LEU A 48 -0.74 -7.80 -6.51
C LEU A 48 -1.49 -7.60 -5.18
N TYR A 49 -1.46 -8.59 -4.30
CA TYR A 49 -1.99 -8.50 -2.94
C TYR A 49 -1.11 -9.34 -2.01
N SER A 50 -0.46 -8.69 -1.04
CA SER A 50 0.57 -9.33 -0.20
C SER A 50 0.50 -8.85 1.25
N PHE A 51 0.78 -9.75 2.20
CA PHE A 51 0.95 -9.44 3.62
C PHE A 51 2.40 -9.69 4.03
N ILE A 52 3.03 -8.70 4.65
CA ILE A 52 4.38 -8.81 5.20
C ILE A 52 4.25 -8.80 6.73
N SER A 53 4.42 -9.96 7.35
CA SER A 53 4.39 -10.09 8.81
C SER A 53 5.75 -9.75 9.39
N LEU A 54 5.77 -8.89 10.41
CA LEU A 54 6.97 -8.46 11.12
C LEU A 54 6.94 -8.99 12.57
N PRO A 55 7.59 -10.12 12.86
CA PRO A 55 7.52 -10.76 14.17
C PRO A 55 8.20 -9.96 15.30
N ASN A 56 9.11 -9.05 14.95
CA ASN A 56 9.88 -8.24 15.90
C ASN A 56 9.43 -6.77 15.93
N GLY A 57 8.21 -6.48 15.45
CA GLY A 57 7.63 -5.15 15.59
C GLY A 57 7.41 -4.84 17.06
N ASN A 58 8.00 -3.77 17.56
CA ASN A 58 7.67 -3.20 18.87
C ASN A 58 6.98 -1.88 18.62
N GLU A 59 5.70 -1.82 18.96
CA GLU A 59 4.94 -0.57 18.95
C GLU A 59 5.33 0.32 20.13
N GLU A 60 5.50 1.61 19.84
CA GLU A 60 5.77 2.65 20.81
C GLU A 60 4.59 3.61 20.87
N LEU A 61 4.33 4.17 22.04
CA LEU A 61 3.46 5.33 22.19
C LEU A 61 4.22 6.58 21.70
N ASP A 62 3.47 7.53 21.12
CA ASP A 62 4.00 8.86 20.87
C ASP A 62 4.32 9.60 22.18
N SER A 63 5.03 10.72 22.06
CA SER A 63 5.48 11.52 23.22
C SER A 63 4.33 12.02 24.12
N PHE A 64 3.09 12.00 23.61
CA PHE A 64 1.89 12.47 24.30
C PHE A 64 0.98 11.31 24.76
N GLY A 65 1.34 10.05 24.48
CA GLY A 65 0.58 8.85 24.84
C GLY A 65 -0.74 8.65 24.07
N GLY A 66 -1.04 9.48 23.07
CA GLY A 66 -2.32 9.51 22.36
C GLY A 66 -2.36 8.67 21.08
N SER A 67 -1.19 8.29 20.55
CA SER A 67 -1.10 7.51 19.31
C SER A 67 0.06 6.52 19.35
N ARG A 68 0.07 5.58 18.40
CA ARG A 68 1.08 4.51 18.32
C ARG A 68 1.84 4.59 17.01
N ARG A 69 3.09 4.13 17.05
CA ARG A 69 3.93 3.94 15.87
C ARG A 69 4.75 2.67 16.03
N ASN A 70 5.21 2.11 14.92
CA ASN A 70 6.10 0.96 14.91
C ASN A 70 7.24 1.28 13.95
N MET A 71 8.41 1.61 14.50
CA MET A 71 9.55 2.05 13.71
C MET A 71 10.10 0.94 12.80
N VAL A 72 9.89 -0.33 13.14
CA VAL A 72 10.27 -1.46 12.27
C VAL A 72 9.40 -1.46 11.00
N GLU A 73 8.09 -1.23 11.15
CA GLU A 73 7.20 -1.03 9.99
C GLU A 73 7.60 0.21 9.19
N VAL A 74 7.93 1.33 9.85
CA VAL A 74 8.38 2.55 9.16
C VAL A 74 9.59 2.23 8.28
N ASP A 75 10.59 1.54 8.82
CA ASP A 75 11.83 1.23 8.12
C ASP A 75 11.60 0.32 6.90
N LEU A 76 10.72 -0.68 7.06
CA LEU A 76 10.29 -1.52 5.96
C LEU A 76 9.58 -0.72 4.86
N VAL A 77 8.62 0.13 5.24
CA VAL A 77 7.87 0.97 4.30
C VAL A 77 8.83 1.85 3.48
N ILE A 78 9.80 2.49 4.14
CA ILE A 78 10.82 3.29 3.45
C ILE A 78 11.65 2.43 2.50
N LYS A 79 12.04 1.21 2.91
CA LYS A 79 12.80 0.31 2.05
C LYS A 79 12.02 -0.11 0.80
N ILE A 80 10.73 -0.39 0.94
CA ILE A 80 9.84 -0.70 -0.19
C ILE A 80 9.75 0.51 -1.14
N VAL A 81 9.52 1.71 -0.61
CA VAL A 81 9.46 2.95 -1.41
C VAL A 81 10.77 3.20 -2.16
N GLN A 82 11.92 2.98 -1.51
CA GLN A 82 13.23 3.12 -2.15
C GLN A 82 13.39 2.16 -3.33
N ASN A 83 13.06 0.88 -3.12
CA ASN A 83 13.14 -0.11 -4.19
C ASN A 83 12.17 0.24 -5.34
N LEU A 84 10.96 0.71 -5.04
CA LEU A 84 9.99 1.14 -6.06
C LEU A 84 10.51 2.30 -6.90
N PHE A 85 11.12 3.28 -6.24
CA PHE A 85 11.75 4.40 -6.92
C PHE A 85 12.89 3.95 -7.83
N GLU A 86 13.76 3.06 -7.35
CA GLU A 86 14.87 2.52 -8.14
C GLU A 86 14.37 1.77 -9.38
N SER A 87 13.39 0.86 -9.23
CA SER A 87 12.78 0.13 -10.36
C SER A 87 12.16 1.09 -11.37
N TRP A 88 11.32 2.02 -10.91
CA TRP A 88 10.67 3.02 -11.77
C TRP A 88 11.70 3.90 -12.51
N HIS A 89 12.75 4.34 -11.80
CA HIS A 89 13.77 5.21 -12.38
C HIS A 89 14.57 4.50 -13.47
N ILE A 90 14.91 3.22 -13.28
CA ILE A 90 15.61 2.39 -14.27
C ILE A 90 14.73 2.19 -15.52
N GLU A 91 13.47 1.78 -15.37
CA GLU A 91 12.56 1.58 -16.50
C GLU A 91 12.35 2.87 -17.30
N LYS A 92 12.15 3.99 -16.60
CA LYS A 92 12.00 5.31 -17.23
C LYS A 92 13.24 5.72 -18.03
N LYS A 93 14.44 5.45 -17.51
CA LYS A 93 15.71 5.71 -18.20
C LYS A 93 15.86 4.84 -19.46
N ASN A 94 15.44 3.57 -19.38
CA ASN A 94 15.50 2.62 -20.49
C ASN A 94 14.39 2.84 -21.53
N LYS A 95 13.44 3.76 -21.28
CA LYS A 95 12.23 3.98 -22.10
C LYS A 95 11.37 2.72 -22.24
N GLU A 96 11.41 1.86 -21.23
CA GLU A 96 10.54 0.68 -21.14
C GLU A 96 9.12 1.13 -20.77
N LYS A 97 8.10 0.48 -21.36
CA LYS A 97 6.69 0.87 -21.20
C LYS A 97 5.91 0.02 -20.19
N THR A 98 6.60 -0.79 -19.39
CA THR A 98 6.01 -1.77 -18.47
C THR A 98 5.35 -1.09 -17.27
N MET A 99 6.01 -0.15 -16.58
CA MET A 99 5.42 0.54 -15.42
C MET A 99 4.48 1.71 -15.76
N GLY A 100 4.53 2.24 -16.99
CA GLY A 100 3.98 3.56 -17.34
C GLY A 100 4.94 4.71 -16.97
N ASN A 101 4.66 5.93 -17.45
CA ASN A 101 5.52 7.10 -17.20
C ASN A 101 5.33 7.72 -15.79
N GLU A 102 4.22 7.36 -15.15
CA GLU A 102 3.78 7.89 -13.87
C GLU A 102 3.53 6.73 -12.91
N LEU A 103 4.00 6.87 -11.67
CA LEU A 103 3.79 5.94 -10.58
C LEU A 103 3.31 6.70 -9.35
N SER A 104 2.15 6.29 -8.85
CA SER A 104 1.51 6.87 -7.67
C SER A 104 1.47 5.85 -6.51
N ILE A 105 1.89 6.27 -5.32
CA ILE A 105 2.00 5.41 -4.13
C ILE A 105 1.25 6.04 -2.97
N GLY A 106 0.29 5.32 -2.41
CA GLY A 106 -0.42 5.67 -1.19
C GLY A 106 0.09 4.87 -0.01
N ILE A 107 0.52 5.55 1.05
CA ILE A 107 0.89 4.93 2.32
C ILE A 107 -0.14 5.33 3.37
N ILE A 108 -0.83 4.34 3.91
CA ILE A 108 -1.97 4.52 4.79
C ILE A 108 -1.68 3.90 6.15
N SER A 109 -2.08 4.59 7.22
CA SER A 109 -2.09 3.99 8.56
C SER A 109 -3.27 4.50 9.39
N PRO A 110 -3.87 3.68 10.26
CA PRO A 110 -4.89 4.15 11.20
C PRO A 110 -4.32 5.06 12.31
N TYR A 111 -3.00 5.10 12.51
CA TYR A 111 -2.39 5.87 13.59
C TYR A 111 -1.69 7.12 13.08
N THR A 112 -2.09 8.29 13.62
CA THR A 112 -1.47 9.57 13.27
C THR A 112 0.03 9.60 13.56
N ALA A 113 0.49 9.02 14.67
CA ALA A 113 1.94 8.97 14.97
C ALA A 113 2.73 8.15 13.94
N GLN A 114 2.13 7.09 13.38
CA GLN A 114 2.75 6.33 12.28
C GLN A 114 2.80 7.15 10.99
N VAL A 115 1.72 7.86 10.65
CA VAL A 115 1.68 8.76 9.48
C VAL A 115 2.78 9.82 9.58
N VAL A 116 2.94 10.43 10.76
CA VAL A 116 3.99 11.42 11.03
C VAL A 116 5.37 10.77 10.91
N ALA A 117 5.61 9.64 11.57
CA ALA A 117 6.91 8.96 11.52
C ALA A 117 7.34 8.57 10.10
N ILE A 118 6.40 8.11 9.27
CA ILE A 118 6.67 7.79 7.86
C ILE A 118 6.97 9.07 7.08
N LYS A 119 6.18 10.14 7.24
CA LYS A 119 6.43 11.42 6.57
C LYS A 119 7.80 11.99 6.94
N ASP A 120 8.14 11.97 8.23
CA ASP A 120 9.41 12.48 8.73
C ASP A 120 10.59 11.69 8.14
N LYS A 121 10.48 10.36 8.04
CA LYS A 121 11.55 9.52 7.48
C LYS A 121 11.66 9.62 5.96
N ILE A 122 10.57 9.88 5.24
CA ILE A 122 10.61 10.22 3.80
C ILE A 122 11.23 11.61 3.58
N GLY A 123 10.90 12.56 4.45
CA GLY A 123 11.28 13.96 4.31
C GLY A 123 10.79 14.53 2.98
N ARG A 124 11.67 15.24 2.27
CA ARG A 124 11.40 15.86 0.95
C ARG A 124 12.04 15.11 -0.22
N LYS A 125 12.47 13.86 0.01
CA LYS A 125 13.33 13.11 -0.94
C LYS A 125 12.67 12.92 -2.32
N TYR A 126 11.35 12.81 -2.35
CA TYR A 126 10.57 12.55 -3.56
C TYR A 126 9.71 13.74 -3.99
N ASP A 127 9.93 14.91 -3.39
CA ASP A 127 9.21 16.12 -3.77
C ASP A 127 9.64 16.58 -5.16
N ASN A 128 8.70 17.12 -5.94
CA ASN A 128 8.93 17.67 -7.28
C ASN A 128 9.46 16.67 -8.32
N LEU A 129 9.34 15.36 -8.07
CA LEU A 129 9.65 14.34 -9.07
C LEU A 129 8.51 14.19 -10.07
N ASN A 130 8.76 14.54 -11.32
CA ASN A 130 7.78 14.37 -12.38
C ASN A 130 7.56 12.86 -12.68
N GLY A 131 6.34 12.39 -12.41
CA GLY A 131 5.91 11.01 -12.63
C GLY A 131 6.19 10.05 -11.48
N PHE A 132 6.62 10.51 -10.30
CA PHE A 132 6.72 9.66 -9.11
C PHE A 132 6.15 10.40 -7.91
N ALA A 133 5.00 9.95 -7.40
CA ALA A 133 4.25 10.64 -6.36
C ALA A 133 4.00 9.72 -5.16
N ILE A 134 4.21 10.25 -3.96
CA ILE A 134 3.92 9.56 -2.69
C ILE A 134 2.93 10.39 -1.88
N LYS A 135 1.87 9.75 -1.39
CA LYS A 135 0.92 10.33 -0.43
C LYS A 135 0.89 9.50 0.83
N VAL A 136 1.20 10.12 1.97
CA VAL A 136 1.11 9.48 3.30
C VAL A 136 -0.06 10.09 4.06
N LYS A 137 -1.07 9.30 4.41
CA LYS A 137 -2.29 9.81 5.09
C LYS A 137 -2.86 8.79 6.08
N SER A 138 -3.76 9.28 6.94
CA SER A 138 -4.66 8.41 7.69
C SER A 138 -5.70 7.76 6.77
N ILE A 139 -6.43 6.76 7.27
CA ILE A 139 -7.54 6.11 6.54
C ILE A 139 -8.57 7.17 6.10
N ASP A 140 -9.02 8.03 7.02
CA ASP A 140 -10.00 9.08 6.71
C ASP A 140 -9.46 10.09 5.70
N GLY A 141 -8.17 10.46 5.83
CA GLY A 141 -7.53 11.38 4.89
C GLY A 141 -7.37 10.82 3.47
N PHE A 142 -7.47 9.50 3.32
CA PHE A 142 -7.38 8.79 2.05
C PHE A 142 -8.73 8.44 1.43
N GLN A 143 -9.84 8.81 2.08
CA GLN A 143 -11.18 8.54 1.55
C GLN A 143 -11.36 9.15 0.15
N GLY A 144 -11.78 8.32 -0.80
CA GLY A 144 -11.96 8.71 -2.20
C GLY A 144 -10.65 8.87 -3.00
N GLY A 145 -9.50 8.64 -2.37
CA GLY A 145 -8.21 8.55 -3.04
C GLY A 145 -7.98 7.18 -3.66
N GLU A 146 -7.21 7.15 -4.73
CA GLU A 146 -6.71 5.94 -5.37
C GLU A 146 -5.29 6.18 -5.87
N GLU A 147 -4.47 5.14 -5.83
CA GLU A 147 -3.11 5.17 -6.35
C GLU A 147 -2.80 3.80 -6.94
N ASP A 148 -1.74 3.73 -7.74
CA ASP A 148 -1.29 2.49 -8.37
C ASP A 148 -0.84 1.45 -7.34
N ILE A 149 -0.20 1.90 -6.25
CA ILE A 149 0.27 1.05 -5.16
C ILE A 149 -0.25 1.60 -3.83
N ILE A 150 -0.84 0.72 -3.01
CA ILE A 150 -1.21 1.03 -1.63
C ILE A 150 -0.38 0.19 -0.67
N ILE A 151 0.28 0.86 0.28
CA ILE A 151 0.97 0.25 1.42
C ILE A 151 0.19 0.59 2.69
N LEU A 152 -0.39 -0.42 3.33
CA LEU A 152 -1.10 -0.27 4.61
C LEU A 152 -0.18 -0.67 5.77
N SER A 153 0.15 0.28 6.64
CA SER A 153 0.92 0.04 7.88
C SER A 153 -0.04 -0.09 9.06
N THR A 154 -0.12 -1.29 9.62
CA THR A 154 -1.10 -1.67 10.66
C THR A 154 -0.66 -1.31 12.07
N VAL A 155 0.65 -1.10 12.30
CA VAL A 155 1.31 -0.68 13.54
C VAL A 155 1.24 -1.69 14.69
N ARG A 156 0.05 -2.21 14.99
CA ARG A 156 -0.17 -3.10 16.14
C ARG A 156 0.48 -4.47 15.89
N SER A 157 1.33 -4.83 16.82
CA SER A 157 2.02 -6.10 16.97
C SER A 157 1.48 -6.84 18.20
N ASN A 158 0.17 -7.02 18.29
CA ASN A 158 -0.43 -7.81 19.36
C ASN A 158 -0.50 -9.28 18.94
N SER A 159 0.21 -10.15 19.68
CA SER A 159 0.13 -11.61 19.56
C SER A 159 -1.29 -12.17 19.79
N ALA A 160 -2.18 -11.40 20.42
CA ALA A 160 -3.54 -11.80 20.76
C ALA A 160 -4.58 -11.63 19.62
N LEU A 161 -4.21 -11.10 18.45
CA LEU A 161 -5.14 -10.92 17.33
C LEU A 161 -4.99 -11.95 16.20
N PHE A 162 -4.14 -12.97 16.39
CA PHE A 162 -4.09 -14.16 15.55
C PHE A 162 -4.91 -15.28 16.19
N MET A 163 -6.22 -15.08 16.33
CA MET A 163 -7.16 -16.20 16.45
C MET A 163 -8.30 -15.99 15.46
N ASP A 164 -8.45 -17.00 14.60
CA ASP A 164 -9.51 -17.26 13.63
C ASP A 164 -9.68 -16.26 12.48
N ILE A 165 -8.92 -16.50 11.42
CA ILE A 165 -9.47 -16.41 10.06
C ILE A 165 -9.58 -17.85 9.52
N GLY A 166 -10.73 -18.48 9.77
CA GLY A 166 -11.30 -19.53 8.93
C GLY A 166 -10.74 -20.96 9.10
N LYS A 167 -11.53 -21.78 9.81
CA LYS A 167 -11.96 -23.05 9.20
C LYS A 167 -13.07 -22.77 8.20
#